data_AF-A0A2V6P227-F1
#
_entry.id   AF-A0A2V6P227-F1
#
_cell.length_a   1.000
_cell.length_b   1.000
_cell.length_c   1.000
_cell.angle_alpha   90.00
_cell.angle_beta   90.00
_cell.angle_gamma   90.00
#
_symmetry.space_group_name_H-M   'P 1'
#
loop_
_entity.id
_entity.type
_entity.pdbx_description
1 polymer ?
#
loop_
_entity_poly.entity_id
_entity_poly.type
_entity_poly.pdbx_seq_one_letter_code
_entity_poly.pdbx_strand_id
1 'polypeptide(L)'
;MKRATRLDAYVLETLMRDLTGHDRRPSAFLVYLCLWHHVAGDRRRRVAGSLQWLAEETGLSRRAVQRAVAHLQRRGLLRAERAHATAVPEYELQRPWRRRG
;
A
#
# COMPACT_ATOMS: atom_id res chain seq x y z
N MET A 1 -8.12 21.06 -4.69
CA MET A 1 -8.81 20.29 -5.74
C MET A 1 -8.82 18.81 -5.36
N LYS A 2 -9.98 18.14 -5.34
CA LYS A 2 -10.03 16.69 -5.09
C LYS A 2 -9.53 15.95 -6.32
N ARG A 3 -8.50 15.11 -6.17
CA ARG A 3 -7.94 14.30 -7.25
C ARG A 3 -8.69 12.97 -7.29
N ALA A 4 -9.29 12.63 -8.43
CA ALA A 4 -9.97 11.35 -8.61
C ALA A 4 -8.95 10.25 -8.92
N THR A 5 -9.06 9.11 -8.24
CA THR A 5 -8.22 7.93 -8.48
C THR A 5 -9.06 6.78 -8.99
N ARG A 6 -8.65 6.18 -10.12
CA ARG A 6 -9.27 4.96 -10.63
C ARG A 6 -8.75 3.75 -9.83
N LEU A 7 -9.66 2.91 -9.37
CA LEU A 7 -9.37 1.64 -8.72
C LEU A 7 -9.66 0.49 -9.70
N ASP A 8 -8.87 -0.56 -9.62
CA ASP A 8 -9.12 -1.82 -10.32
C ASP A 8 -10.22 -2.59 -9.58
N ALA A 9 -11.17 -3.21 -10.30
CA ALA A 9 -12.28 -3.96 -9.70
C ALA A 9 -11.78 -5.03 -8.72
N TYR A 10 -10.65 -5.68 -9.05
CA TYR A 10 -10.00 -6.66 -8.18
C TYR A 10 -9.73 -6.12 -6.77
N VAL A 11 -9.41 -4.82 -6.64
CA VAL A 11 -9.10 -4.20 -5.33
C VAL A 11 -10.32 -4.21 -4.41
N LEU A 12 -11.51 -3.94 -4.96
CA LEU A 12 -12.74 -3.87 -4.17
C LEU A 12 -13.42 -5.23 -4.04
N GLU A 13 -13.41 -6.03 -5.09
CA GLU A 13 -14.15 -7.30 -5.13
C GLU A 13 -13.40 -8.45 -4.46
N THR A 14 -12.07 -8.45 -4.54
CA THR A 14 -11.21 -9.54 -4.04
C THR A 14 -10.30 -9.07 -2.93
N LEU A 15 -9.44 -8.08 -3.20
CA LEU A 15 -8.37 -7.70 -2.27
C LEU A 15 -8.91 -7.16 -0.95
N MET A 16 -9.99 -6.38 -0.99
CA MET A 16 -10.65 -5.89 0.22
C MET A 16 -11.09 -7.05 1.10
N ARG A 17 -11.79 -8.05 0.54
CA ARG A 17 -12.27 -9.22 1.29
C ARG A 17 -11.11 -10.04 1.86
N ASP A 18 -10.07 -10.24 1.06
CA ASP A 18 -8.88 -10.97 1.48
C ASP A 18 -8.18 -10.29 2.66
N LEU A 19 -7.89 -8.99 2.54
CA LEU A 19 -7.15 -8.28 3.58
C LEU A 19 -8.00 -8.01 4.83
N THR A 20 -9.27 -7.65 4.67
CA THR A 20 -10.14 -7.28 5.80
C THR A 20 -10.78 -8.50 6.48
N GLY A 21 -11.24 -9.47 5.69
CA GLY A 21 -11.96 -10.65 6.17
C GLY A 21 -11.04 -11.83 6.45
N HIS A 22 -10.35 -12.32 5.42
CA HIS A 22 -9.54 -13.54 5.53
C HIS A 22 -8.30 -13.32 6.42
N ASP A 23 -7.51 -12.29 6.11
CA ASP A 23 -6.27 -11.99 6.84
C ASP A 23 -6.52 -11.28 8.18
N ARG A 24 -7.72 -10.71 8.34
CA ARG A 24 -8.11 -9.85 9.47
C ARG A 24 -7.12 -8.68 9.67
N ARG A 25 -6.73 -8.04 8.57
CA ARG A 25 -5.79 -6.90 8.48
C ARG A 25 -6.41 -5.69 7.76
N PRO A 26 -7.44 -5.04 8.32
CA PRO A 26 -8.04 -3.85 7.69
C PRO A 26 -7.05 -2.69 7.52
N SER A 27 -6.08 -2.54 8.43
CA SER A 27 -5.01 -1.55 8.30
C SER A 27 -4.13 -1.78 7.06
N ALA A 28 -3.94 -3.04 6.63
CA ALA A 28 -3.19 -3.34 5.42
C ALA A 28 -3.93 -2.88 4.16
N PHE A 29 -5.26 -3.03 4.15
CA PHE A 29 -6.08 -2.53 3.05
C PHE A 29 -6.03 -1.00 2.95
N LEU A 30 -6.14 -0.30 4.09
CA LEU A 30 -6.05 1.17 4.12
C LEU A 30 -4.68 1.70 3.65
N VAL A 31 -3.59 1.08 4.11
CA VAL A 31 -2.23 1.45 3.66
C VAL A 31 -2.07 1.17 2.15
N TYR A 32 -2.61 0.05 1.65
CA TYR A 32 -2.59 -0.25 0.22
C TYR A 32 -3.34 0.82 -0.59
N LEU A 33 -4.52 1.25 -0.15
CA LEU A 33 -5.30 2.29 -0.82
C LEU A 33 -4.61 3.66 -0.80
N CYS A 34 -4.02 4.04 0.33
CA CYS A 34 -3.23 5.27 0.43
C CYS A 34 -2.09 5.26 -0.59
N LEU A 35 -1.25 4.23 -0.58
CA LEU A 35 -0.17 4.08 -1.56
C LEU A 35 -0.69 4.07 -3.00
N TRP A 36 -1.84 3.42 -3.24
CA TRP A 36 -2.49 3.39 -4.55
C TRP A 36 -2.85 4.78 -5.04
N HIS A 37 -3.42 5.61 -4.17
CA HIS A 37 -3.76 7.01 -4.48
C HIS A 37 -2.52 7.80 -4.92
N HIS A 38 -1.40 7.65 -4.20
CA HIS A 38 -0.16 8.35 -4.52
C HIS A 38 0.48 7.88 -5.83
N VAL A 39 0.50 6.56 -6.14
CA VAL A 39 1.04 6.08 -7.42
C VAL A 39 0.07 6.27 -8.60
N ALA A 40 -1.23 6.32 -8.37
CA ALA A 40 -2.21 6.48 -9.45
C ALA A 40 -2.24 7.92 -10.02
N GLY A 41 -1.80 8.90 -9.24
CA GLY A 41 -1.67 10.29 -9.66
C GLY A 41 -0.32 10.65 -10.28
N ASP A 42 0.66 9.74 -10.27
CA ASP A 42 2.03 9.99 -10.71
C ASP A 42 2.43 9.00 -11.81
N ARG A 43 3.28 9.42 -12.76
CA ARG A 43 3.87 8.48 -13.74
C ARG A 43 4.84 7.50 -13.06
N ARG A 44 5.16 7.74 -11.79
CA ARG A 44 6.04 6.94 -10.95
C ARG A 44 5.30 5.74 -10.35
N ARG A 45 5.91 4.56 -10.48
CA ARG A 45 5.45 3.30 -9.88
C ARG A 45 5.77 3.18 -8.38
N ARG A 46 6.49 4.16 -7.83
CA ARG A 46 7.08 4.14 -6.49
C ARG A 46 6.74 5.41 -5.72
N VAL A 47 6.58 5.27 -4.41
CA VAL A 47 6.37 6.38 -3.47
C VAL A 47 7.45 6.32 -2.40
N ALA A 48 8.25 7.37 -2.27
CA ALA A 48 9.15 7.53 -1.13
C ALA A 48 8.36 8.12 0.04
N GLY A 49 8.45 7.50 1.22
CA GLY A 49 7.75 7.99 2.39
C GLY A 49 8.19 7.26 3.66
N SER A 50 8.16 7.95 4.80
CA SER A 50 8.42 7.28 6.08
C SER A 50 7.17 6.54 6.58
N LEU A 51 7.35 5.63 7.56
CA LEU A 51 6.20 5.02 8.25
C LEU A 51 5.36 6.06 9.01
N GLN A 52 5.98 7.17 9.41
CA GLN A 52 5.31 8.27 10.11
C GLN A 52 4.42 9.05 9.14
N TRP A 53 4.93 9.37 7.96
CA TRP A 53 4.14 10.00 6.91
C TRP A 53 2.93 9.14 6.52
N LEU A 54 3.13 7.82 6.33
CA LEU A 54 2.00 6.91 6.07
C LEU A 54 0.98 6.86 7.22
N ALA A 55 1.43 7.00 8.47
CA ALA A 55 0.56 7.05 9.63
C ALA A 55 -0.34 8.29 9.60
N GLU A 56 0.23 9.44 9.23
CA GLU A 56 -0.49 10.70 9.05
C GLU A 56 -1.51 10.62 7.90
N GLU A 57 -1.10 10.13 6.73
CA GLU A 57 -2.00 10.01 5.56
C GLU A 57 -3.15 9.03 5.77
N THR A 58 -2.93 7.97 6.56
CA THR A 58 -3.95 6.94 6.82
C THR A 58 -4.74 7.15 8.11
N GLY A 59 -4.31 8.07 8.97
CA GLY A 59 -4.85 8.22 10.33
C GLY A 59 -4.57 7.03 11.26
N LEU A 60 -3.70 6.11 10.87
CA LEU A 60 -3.33 4.93 11.65
C LEU A 60 -2.16 5.24 12.59
N SER A 61 -1.98 4.43 13.63
CA SER A 61 -0.73 4.51 14.41
C SER A 61 0.46 4.02 13.59
N ARG A 62 1.65 4.58 13.85
CA ARG A 62 2.92 4.14 13.21
C ARG A 62 3.15 2.63 13.31
N ARG A 63 2.80 2.01 14.45
CA ARG A 63 2.90 0.56 14.64
C ARG A 63 1.88 -0.22 13.79
N ALA A 64 0.67 0.30 13.61
CA ALA A 64 -0.32 -0.30 12.72
C ALA A 64 0.15 -0.26 11.26
N VAL A 65 0.71 0.88 10.82
CA VAL A 65 1.32 1.02 9.50
C VAL A 65 2.49 0.06 9.32
N GLN A 66 3.41 -0.02 10.28
CA GLN A 66 4.54 -0.95 10.22
C GLN A 66 4.08 -2.40 10.02
N ARG A 67 3.07 -2.85 10.79
CA ARG A 67 2.50 -4.20 10.67
C ARG A 67 1.78 -4.40 9.33
N ALA A 68 1.08 -3.38 8.85
CA ALA A 68 0.40 -3.38 7.56
C ALA A 68 1.40 -3.53 6.40
N VAL A 69 2.46 -2.70 6.37
CA VAL A 69 3.54 -2.79 5.38
C VAL A 69 4.17 -4.18 5.38
N ALA A 70 4.55 -4.70 6.55
CA ALA A 70 5.14 -6.04 6.66
C ALA A 70 4.19 -7.15 6.19
N HIS A 71 2.88 -6.98 6.39
CA HIS A 71 1.89 -7.92 5.91
C HIS A 71 1.71 -7.86 4.39
N LEU A 72 1.63 -6.66 3.81
CA LEU A 72 1.57 -6.47 2.35
C LEU A 72 2.82 -7.02 1.63
N GLN A 73 4.00 -6.86 2.24
CA GLN A 73 5.24 -7.45 1.73
C GLN A 73 5.17 -8.98 1.71
N ARG A 74 4.72 -9.61 2.81
CA ARG A 74 4.54 -11.07 2.86
C ARG A 74 3.51 -11.59 1.86
N ARG A 75 2.46 -10.81 1.56
CA ARG A 75 1.46 -11.13 0.54
C ARG A 75 1.94 -10.86 -0.90
N GLY A 76 3.15 -10.32 -1.09
CA GLY A 76 3.68 -9.95 -2.41
C GLY A 76 2.92 -8.80 -3.08
N LEU A 77 2.26 -7.95 -2.30
CA LEU A 77 1.46 -6.80 -2.75
C LEU A 77 2.24 -5.48 -2.68
N LEU A 78 3.36 -5.48 -1.95
CA LEU A 78 4.19 -4.31 -1.73
C LEU A 78 5.66 -4.74 -1.70
N ARG A 79 6.50 -4.03 -2.44
CA ARG A 79 7.95 -4.07 -2.25
C ARG A 79 8.34 -2.79 -1.52
N ALA A 80 9.14 -2.91 -0.47
CA ALA A 80 9.68 -1.76 0.26
C ALA A 80 11.21 -1.87 0.26
N GLU A 81 11.89 -0.87 -0.28
CA GLU A 81 13.34 -0.85 -0.42
C GLU A 81 13.92 0.35 0.32
N ARG A 82 15.14 0.21 0.84
CA ARG A 82 15.92 1.32 1.41
C ARG A 82 17.32 1.23 0.83
N ALA A 83 17.86 2.35 0.39
CA ALA A 83 19.23 2.41 -0.12
C ALA A 83 20.28 2.17 0.99
N HIS A 84 19.98 2.58 2.22
CA HIS A 84 20.82 2.42 3.41
C HIS A 84 19.94 2.50 4.69
N ALA A 85 20.51 2.22 5.86
CA ALA A 85 19.76 2.07 7.12
C ALA A 85 18.86 3.28 7.46
N THR A 86 19.36 4.49 7.23
CA THR A 86 18.65 5.75 7.51
C THR A 86 17.89 6.31 6.30
N ALA A 87 17.96 5.65 5.13
CA ALA A 87 17.26 6.11 3.94
C ALA A 87 15.73 6.05 4.15
N VAL A 88 15.03 7.05 3.61
CA VAL A 88 13.57 7.00 3.48
C VAL A 88 13.23 5.79 2.59
N PRO A 89 12.31 4.90 3.02
CA PRO A 89 11.95 3.76 2.20
C PRO A 89 11.16 4.19 0.97
N GLU A 90 11.40 3.48 -0.13
CA GLU A 90 10.59 3.52 -1.33
C GLU A 90 9.62 2.33 -1.35
N TYR A 91 8.36 2.63 -1.65
CA TYR A 91 7.27 1.68 -1.72
C TYR A 91 6.83 1.49 -3.16
N GLU A 92 6.90 0.25 -3.66
CA GLU A 92 6.42 -0.14 -4.98
C GLU A 92 5.24 -1.11 -4.84
N LEU A 93 4.06 -0.68 -5.30
CA LEU A 93 2.88 -1.54 -5.29
C LEU A 93 2.97 -2.62 -6.36
N GLN A 94 2.79 -3.87 -5.93
CA GLN A 94 2.76 -5.02 -6.80
C GLN A 94 1.30 -5.41 -7.08
N ARG A 95 1.01 -5.72 -8.35
CA ARG A 95 -0.33 -6.06 -8.83
C ARG A 95 -0.30 -7.46 -9.47
N PRO A 96 -0.06 -8.52 -8.69
CA PRO A 96 0.20 -9.86 -9.22
C PRO A 96 -0.94 -10.41 -10.09
N TRP A 97 -2.19 -10.02 -9.82
CA TRP A 97 -3.36 -10.41 -10.63
C TRP A 97 -3.30 -9.91 -12.09
N ARG A 98 -2.59 -8.81 -12.36
CA ARG A 98 -2.43 -8.29 -13.73
C ARG A 98 -1.47 -9.11 -14.60
N ARG A 99 -0.66 -9.98 -13.99
CA ARG A 99 0.29 -10.85 -14.72
C ARG A 99 -0.30 -12.23 -15.04
N ARG A 100 -1.49 -12.55 -14.54
CA ARG A 100 -2.16 -13.85 -14.76
C ARG A 100 -3.17 -13.80 -15.92
N GLY A 101 -2.99 -12.87 -16.85
CA GLY A 101 -3.78 -12.76 -18.08
C GLY A 101 -2.95 -13.18 -19.27
#